data_AF-A0A821C9Z4-F1
#
_entry.id   AF-A0A821C9Z4-F1
#
_cell.length_a   1.000
_cell.length_b   1.000
_cell.length_c   1.000
_cell.angle_alpha   90.00
_cell.angle_beta   90.00
_cell.angle_gamma   90.00
#
_symmetry.space_group_name_H-M   'P 1'
#
loop_
_entity.id
_entity.type
_entity.pdbx_description
1 polymer ?
#
loop_
_entity_poly.entity_id
_entity_poly.type
_entity_poly.pdbx_seq_one_letter_code
_entity_poly.pdbx_strand_id
1 'polypeptide(L)'
;DFHTNPKLKEMVLELLQDMLFNNHLIAAEHKAAVAIIKQLETAEIDEKNEQLHILLYPKQVANAAFDQIAVSDLAEQMTLVDHKLFCALGSEELLLHGWMKPDRDDLAPNVALISRRFNEMRRLVITEILSQPNVNARVQCIEKWCTVADICRYLRNFNGVLQIMAAFVNSSVYRLKLTWDRISKQNKQVINKLQNL
;
A
#
# COMPACT_ATOMS: atom_id res chain seq x y z
N ASP A 1 1.10 21.21 -0.89
CA ASP A 1 0.56 22.41 -0.22
C ASP A 1 -0.54 23.12 -1.02
N PHE A 2 -0.33 23.45 -2.30
CA PHE A 2 -1.37 24.09 -3.13
C PHE A 2 -2.59 23.21 -3.48
N HIS A 3 -2.45 21.87 -3.39
CA HIS A 3 -3.56 20.93 -3.58
C HIS A 3 -4.50 20.86 -2.37
N THR A 4 -3.95 21.01 -1.15
CA THR A 4 -4.69 20.99 0.11
C THR A 4 -5.17 22.38 0.55
N ASN A 5 -4.59 23.45 0.00
CA ASN A 5 -4.97 24.83 0.30
C ASN A 5 -5.15 25.64 -1.00
N PRO A 6 -6.35 25.60 -1.62
CA PRO A 6 -6.62 26.31 -2.88
C PRO A 6 -6.50 27.83 -2.71
N LYS A 7 -6.79 28.35 -1.52
CA LYS A 7 -6.62 29.78 -1.20
C LYS A 7 -5.14 30.20 -1.22
N LEU A 8 -4.26 29.36 -0.70
CA LEU A 8 -2.82 29.58 -0.80
C LEU A 8 -2.34 29.54 -2.25
N LYS A 9 -2.92 28.65 -3.08
CA LYS A 9 -2.64 28.60 -4.53
C LYS A 9 -3.03 29.89 -5.23
N GLU A 10 -4.23 30.40 -4.93
CA GLU A 10 -4.75 31.65 -5.47
C GLU A 10 -3.88 32.84 -5.05
N MET A 11 -3.55 32.96 -3.76
CA MET A 11 -2.67 34.02 -3.25
C MET A 11 -1.27 34.00 -3.89
N VAL A 12 -0.71 32.82 -4.15
CA VAL A 12 0.59 32.70 -4.82
C VAL A 12 0.48 33.01 -6.32
N LEU A 13 -0.62 32.65 -6.98
CA LEU A 13 -0.87 33.04 -8.36
C LEU A 13 -1.03 34.56 -8.50
N GLU A 14 -1.79 35.21 -7.61
CA GLU A 14 -1.92 36.67 -7.56
C GLU A 14 -0.56 37.33 -7.35
N LEU A 15 0.23 36.86 -6.38
CA LEU A 15 1.58 37.38 -6.14
C LEU A 15 2.49 37.24 -7.37
N LEU A 16 2.48 36.08 -8.03
CA LEU A 16 3.30 35.84 -9.22
C LEU A 16 2.83 36.68 -10.42
N GLN A 17 1.52 36.90 -10.57
CA GLN A 17 0.96 37.80 -11.59
C GLN A 17 1.36 39.25 -11.31
N ASP A 18 1.24 39.72 -10.07
CA ASP A 18 1.66 41.06 -9.65
C ASP A 18 3.16 41.30 -9.89
N MET A 19 3.99 40.27 -9.67
CA MET A 19 5.41 40.32 -10.03
C MET A 19 5.59 40.56 -11.53
N LEU A 20 4.83 39.91 -12.42
CA LEU A 20 4.97 40.14 -13.87
C LEU A 20 4.62 41.57 -14.32
N PHE A 21 3.88 42.35 -13.53
CA PHE A 21 3.63 43.76 -13.83
C PHE A 21 4.72 44.70 -13.30
N ASN A 22 5.70 44.19 -12.54
CA ASN A 22 6.78 44.97 -11.99
C ASN A 22 7.92 45.17 -13.00
N ASN A 23 8.07 46.41 -13.46
CA ASN A 23 9.10 46.84 -14.44
C ASN A 23 10.53 46.83 -13.89
N HIS A 24 10.73 46.58 -12.60
CA HIS A 24 12.06 46.54 -11.96
C HIS A 24 12.66 45.13 -11.86
N LEU A 25 11.93 44.09 -12.23
CA LEU A 25 12.44 42.72 -12.18
C LEU A 25 13.40 42.43 -13.34
N ILE A 26 14.39 41.58 -13.06
CA ILE A 26 15.29 41.09 -14.11
C ILE A 26 14.62 40.00 -14.94
N ALA A 27 15.04 39.85 -16.21
CA ALA A 27 14.46 38.90 -17.16
C ALA A 27 14.43 37.44 -16.66
N ALA A 28 15.37 37.06 -15.79
CA ALA A 28 15.41 35.74 -15.17
C ALA A 28 14.25 35.52 -14.18
N GLU A 29 13.89 36.54 -13.39
CA GLU A 29 12.79 36.49 -12.42
C GLU A 29 11.44 36.47 -13.12
N HIS A 30 11.27 37.27 -14.18
CA HIS A 30 10.09 37.21 -15.06
C HIS A 30 9.90 35.81 -15.64
N LYS A 31 10.97 35.23 -16.19
CA LYS A 31 10.93 33.88 -16.77
C LYS A 31 10.61 32.81 -15.72
N ALA A 32 11.14 32.95 -14.51
CA ALA A 32 10.83 32.05 -13.40
C ALA A 32 9.35 32.16 -12.98
N ALA A 33 8.82 33.38 -12.82
CA ALA A 33 7.43 33.61 -12.45
C ALA A 33 6.45 33.04 -13.49
N VAL A 34 6.69 33.28 -14.78
CA VAL A 34 5.88 32.68 -15.87
C VAL A 34 5.94 31.16 -15.86
N ALA A 35 7.13 30.57 -15.62
CA ALA A 35 7.28 29.12 -15.56
C ALA A 35 6.52 28.52 -14.38
N ILE A 36 6.57 29.16 -13.20
CA ILE A 36 5.87 28.71 -12.00
C ILE A 36 4.35 28.83 -12.18
N ILE A 37 3.85 29.94 -12.74
CA ILE A 37 2.42 30.13 -13.05
C ILE A 37 1.94 29.00 -13.97
N LYS A 38 2.63 28.78 -15.08
CA LYS A 38 2.28 27.70 -16.02
C LYS A 38 2.23 26.35 -15.33
N GLN A 39 3.20 26.05 -14.47
CA GLN A 39 3.28 24.79 -13.75
C GLN A 39 2.13 24.61 -12.75
N LEU A 40 1.73 25.68 -12.05
CA LEU A 40 0.60 25.70 -11.12
C LEU A 40 -0.76 25.60 -11.82
N GLU A 41 -0.89 26.14 -13.03
CA GLU A 41 -2.10 26.05 -13.86
C GLU A 41 -2.24 24.67 -14.53
N THR A 42 -1.13 24.05 -14.94
CA THR A 42 -1.14 22.70 -15.55
C THR A 42 -1.10 21.54 -14.55
N ALA A 43 -1.03 21.81 -13.25
CA ALA A 43 -1.09 20.76 -12.23
C ALA A 43 -2.50 20.15 -12.23
N GLU A 44 -2.70 19.13 -13.07
CA GLU A 44 -3.93 18.36 -13.18
C GLU A 44 -4.37 17.85 -11.81
N ILE A 45 -5.68 17.89 -11.59
CA ILE A 45 -6.35 17.31 -10.44
C ILE A 45 -5.98 15.82 -10.39
N ASP A 46 -5.57 15.36 -9.21
CA ASP A 46 -5.00 14.04 -8.96
C ASP A 46 -6.08 12.94 -9.05
N GLU A 47 -6.55 12.64 -10.27
CA GLU A 47 -7.48 11.52 -10.58
C GLU A 47 -6.96 10.16 -10.09
N LYS A 48 -5.66 10.06 -9.78
CA LYS A 48 -5.04 8.83 -9.24
C LYS A 48 -5.62 8.41 -7.90
N ASN A 49 -6.06 9.34 -7.05
CA ASN A 49 -6.51 9.02 -5.70
C ASN A 49 -7.89 8.34 -5.66
N GLU A 50 -8.80 8.68 -6.59
CA GLU A 50 -10.12 8.05 -6.67
C GLU A 50 -10.03 6.56 -7.04
N GLN A 51 -9.05 6.17 -7.86
CA GLN A 51 -8.86 4.77 -8.28
C GLN A 51 -8.32 3.87 -7.15
N LEU A 52 -7.63 4.43 -6.14
CA LEU A 52 -7.04 3.64 -5.05
C LEU A 52 -8.09 3.08 -4.10
N HIS A 53 -9.18 3.81 -3.85
CA HIS A 53 -10.30 3.32 -3.05
C HIS A 53 -10.96 2.07 -3.67
N ILE A 54 -11.02 1.98 -5.00
CA ILE A 54 -11.57 0.82 -5.72
C ILE A 54 -10.68 -0.43 -5.50
N LEU A 55 -9.37 -0.27 -5.30
CA LEU A 55 -8.44 -1.38 -5.06
C LEU A 55 -8.62 -2.03 -3.68
N LEU A 56 -9.22 -1.32 -2.71
CA LEU A 56 -9.51 -1.83 -1.37
C LEU A 56 -10.84 -2.58 -1.32
N TYR A 57 -11.77 -2.17 -2.16
CA TYR A 57 -13.10 -2.76 -2.27
C TYR A 57 -13.32 -3.27 -3.69
N PRO A 58 -12.56 -4.29 -4.12
CA PRO A 58 -12.79 -4.89 -5.43
C PRO A 58 -14.24 -5.37 -5.48
N LYS A 59 -14.92 -5.09 -6.61
CA LYS A 59 -16.26 -5.61 -6.86
C LYS A 59 -16.23 -7.12 -6.65
N GLN A 60 -17.19 -7.66 -5.90
CA GLN A 60 -17.31 -9.10 -5.70
C GLN A 60 -17.41 -9.78 -7.07
N VAL A 61 -16.36 -10.52 -7.43
CA VAL A 61 -16.35 -11.44 -8.57
C VAL A 61 -16.69 -12.83 -8.03
N ALA A 62 -17.23 -13.70 -8.90
CA ALA A 62 -17.59 -15.07 -8.55
C ALA A 62 -16.50 -15.76 -7.71
N ASN A 63 -16.92 -16.47 -6.65
CA ASN A 63 -16.05 -17.13 -5.67
C ASN A 63 -15.18 -18.21 -6.34
N ALA A 64 -14.00 -17.84 -6.85
CA ALA A 64 -12.95 -18.81 -7.11
C ALA A 64 -12.45 -19.34 -5.75
N ALA A 65 -12.41 -20.66 -5.59
CA ALA A 65 -11.86 -21.24 -4.37
C ALA A 65 -10.38 -20.86 -4.26
N PHE A 66 -9.92 -20.42 -3.09
CA PHE A 66 -8.52 -20.03 -2.84
C PHE A 66 -7.54 -21.06 -3.39
N ASP A 67 -7.84 -22.35 -3.22
CA ASP A 67 -7.01 -23.48 -3.68
C ASP A 67 -6.78 -23.51 -5.19
N GLN A 68 -7.69 -22.96 -6.00
CA GLN A 68 -7.63 -22.97 -7.47
C GLN A 68 -6.79 -21.84 -8.07
N ILE A 69 -6.49 -20.79 -7.30
CA ILE A 69 -5.72 -19.64 -7.79
C ILE A 69 -4.23 -19.98 -7.79
N ALA A 70 -3.50 -19.68 -8.87
CA ALA A 70 -2.07 -19.91 -8.92
C ALA A 70 -1.33 -19.02 -7.91
N VAL A 71 -0.26 -19.55 -7.32
CA VAL A 71 0.57 -18.81 -6.34
C VAL A 71 1.27 -17.60 -6.96
N SER A 72 1.63 -17.68 -8.25
CA SER A 72 2.17 -16.57 -9.04
C SER A 72 1.15 -15.43 -9.13
N ASP A 73 -0.08 -15.75 -9.51
CA ASP A 73 -1.13 -14.76 -9.73
C ASP A 73 -1.46 -14.04 -8.43
N LEU A 74 -1.54 -14.77 -7.31
CA LEU A 74 -1.72 -14.16 -5.98
C LEU A 74 -0.57 -13.18 -5.65
N ALA A 75 0.67 -13.60 -5.83
CA ALA A 75 1.83 -12.77 -5.52
C ALA A 75 1.93 -11.54 -6.43
N GLU A 76 1.64 -11.69 -7.73
CA GLU A 76 1.61 -10.60 -8.70
C GLU A 76 0.50 -9.60 -8.41
N GLN A 77 -0.73 -10.06 -8.13
CA GLN A 77 -1.83 -9.17 -7.79
C GLN A 77 -1.62 -8.45 -6.45
N MET A 78 -1.09 -9.15 -5.43
CA MET A 78 -0.67 -8.49 -4.19
C MET A 78 0.36 -7.41 -4.47
N THR A 79 1.38 -7.71 -5.27
CA THR A 79 2.45 -6.77 -5.64
C THR A 79 1.93 -5.59 -6.44
N LEU A 80 1.00 -5.80 -7.38
CA LEU A 80 0.39 -4.74 -8.15
C LEU A 80 -0.38 -3.76 -7.26
N VAL A 81 -1.20 -4.28 -6.33
CA VAL A 81 -1.99 -3.44 -5.42
C VAL A 81 -1.08 -2.69 -4.44
N ASP A 82 -0.12 -3.39 -3.82
CA ASP A 82 0.85 -2.78 -2.90
C ASP A 82 1.67 -1.70 -3.61
N HIS A 83 2.09 -1.94 -4.85
CA HIS A 83 2.83 -0.96 -5.66
C HIS A 83 2.01 0.29 -5.97
N LYS A 84 0.74 0.14 -6.37
CA LYS A 84 -0.15 1.28 -6.64
C LYS A 84 -0.35 2.15 -5.39
N LEU A 85 -0.58 1.53 -4.25
CA LEU A 85 -0.73 2.24 -2.97
C LEU A 85 0.58 2.94 -2.56
N PHE A 86 1.72 2.27 -2.74
CA PHE A 86 3.02 2.87 -2.45
C PHE A 86 3.33 4.07 -3.36
N CYS A 87 3.00 4.00 -4.64
CA CYS A 87 3.19 5.11 -5.59
C CYS A 87 2.27 6.30 -5.34
N ALA A 88 1.15 6.10 -4.64
CA ALA A 88 0.24 7.17 -4.25
C ALA A 88 0.68 7.92 -2.98
N LEU A 89 1.63 7.34 -2.22
CA LEU A 89 2.07 7.92 -0.96
C LEU A 89 2.79 9.25 -1.20
N GLY A 90 2.20 10.34 -0.71
CA GLY A 90 2.82 11.66 -0.72
C GLY A 90 3.94 11.76 0.31
N SER A 91 5.08 12.36 -0.07
CA SER A 91 6.19 12.59 0.87
C SER A 91 5.79 13.48 2.05
N GLU A 92 4.86 14.40 1.81
CA GLU A 92 4.26 15.32 2.77
C GLU A 92 3.46 14.60 3.86
N GLU A 93 2.84 13.46 3.55
CA GLU A 93 2.13 12.64 4.53
C GLU A 93 3.07 11.99 5.54
N LEU A 94 4.36 11.87 5.18
CA LEU A 94 5.42 11.33 6.02
C LEU A 94 6.13 12.40 6.87
N LEU A 95 5.69 13.67 6.78
CA LEU A 95 6.22 14.75 7.61
C LEU A 95 5.45 14.88 8.92
N LEU A 96 6.13 15.42 9.94
CA LEU A 96 5.55 15.82 11.23
C LEU A 96 4.75 14.73 11.96
N HIS A 97 4.95 13.46 11.61
CA HIS A 97 4.21 12.32 12.14
C HIS A 97 2.69 12.50 12.04
N GLY A 98 2.19 13.09 10.95
CA GLY A 98 0.75 13.34 10.74
C GLY A 98 -0.11 12.08 10.93
N TRP A 99 0.40 10.91 10.52
CA TRP A 99 -0.27 9.62 10.69
C TRP A 99 -0.45 9.15 12.14
N MET A 100 0.21 9.79 13.11
CA MET A 100 0.07 9.49 14.54
C MET A 100 -0.92 10.41 15.26
N LYS A 101 -1.43 11.45 14.59
CA LYS A 101 -2.33 12.44 15.18
C LYS A 101 -3.81 12.01 15.09
N PRO A 102 -4.72 12.64 15.87
CA PRO A 102 -6.15 12.32 15.80
C PRO A 102 -6.79 12.55 14.43
N ASP A 103 -6.29 13.55 13.69
CA ASP A 103 -6.68 13.96 12.34
C ASP A 103 -5.86 13.24 11.24
N ARG A 104 -5.29 12.07 11.54
CA ARG A 104 -4.43 11.31 10.61
C ARG A 104 -5.07 10.97 9.26
N ASP A 105 -6.39 10.80 9.21
CA ASP A 105 -7.08 10.43 7.98
C ASP A 105 -7.14 11.63 7.00
N ASP A 106 -7.06 12.85 7.52
CA ASP A 106 -6.96 14.09 6.73
C ASP A 106 -5.49 14.45 6.44
N LEU A 107 -4.60 14.24 7.42
CA LEU A 107 -3.18 14.61 7.31
C LEU A 107 -2.32 13.62 6.51
N ALA A 108 -2.67 12.33 6.56
CA ALA A 108 -1.90 11.24 5.96
C ALA A 108 -2.84 10.14 5.40
N PRO A 109 -3.74 10.50 4.47
CA PRO A 109 -4.77 9.61 3.96
C PRO A 109 -4.20 8.32 3.34
N ASN A 110 -3.12 8.40 2.55
CA ASN A 110 -2.51 7.23 1.91
C ASN A 110 -1.70 6.39 2.90
N VAL A 111 -1.08 7.00 3.92
CA VAL A 111 -0.46 6.23 5.03
C VAL A 111 -1.53 5.40 5.74
N ALA A 112 -2.67 6.01 6.09
CA ALA A 112 -3.80 5.32 6.71
C ALA A 112 -4.34 4.22 5.78
N LEU A 113 -4.38 4.49 4.48
CA LEU A 113 -4.81 3.55 3.44
C LEU A 113 -3.93 2.30 3.37
N ILE A 114 -2.62 2.48 3.27
CA ILE A 114 -1.64 1.39 3.24
C ILE A 114 -1.73 0.55 4.52
N SER A 115 -1.87 1.21 5.67
CA SER A 115 -2.04 0.53 6.97
C SER A 115 -3.32 -0.32 7.02
N ARG A 116 -4.43 0.20 6.49
CA ARG A 116 -5.69 -0.54 6.38
C ARG A 116 -5.53 -1.77 5.47
N ARG A 117 -4.96 -1.58 4.28
CA ARG A 117 -4.69 -2.67 3.32
C ARG A 117 -3.84 -3.77 3.93
N PHE A 118 -2.77 -3.40 4.65
CA PHE A 118 -1.89 -4.35 5.33
C PHE A 118 -2.68 -5.24 6.29
N ASN A 119 -3.54 -4.63 7.12
CA ASN A 119 -4.35 -5.34 8.09
C ASN A 119 -5.43 -6.22 7.43
N GLU A 120 -6.00 -5.78 6.32
CA GLU A 120 -6.96 -6.57 5.55
C GLU A 120 -6.32 -7.80 4.93
N MET A 121 -5.15 -7.68 4.29
CA MET A 121 -4.43 -8.82 3.74
C MET A 121 -4.00 -9.80 4.83
N ARG A 122 -3.45 -9.29 5.94
CA ARG A 122 -3.13 -10.12 7.10
C ARG A 122 -4.37 -10.87 7.60
N ARG A 123 -5.51 -10.19 7.74
CA ARG A 123 -6.78 -10.80 8.18
C ARG A 123 -7.29 -11.84 7.19
N LEU A 124 -7.19 -11.58 5.89
CA LEU A 124 -7.56 -12.53 4.83
C LEU A 124 -6.76 -13.83 4.99
N VAL A 125 -5.44 -13.75 5.12
CA VAL A 125 -4.59 -14.94 5.31
C VAL A 125 -4.98 -15.71 6.58
N ILE A 126 -5.22 -15.00 7.69
CA ILE A 126 -5.68 -15.63 8.95
C ILE A 126 -7.02 -16.36 8.73
N THR A 127 -8.00 -15.68 8.14
CA THR A 127 -9.33 -16.23 7.91
C THR A 127 -9.29 -17.43 6.96
N GLU A 128 -8.51 -17.37 5.88
CA GLU A 128 -8.32 -18.49 4.95
C GLU A 128 -7.72 -19.72 5.61
N ILE A 129 -6.78 -19.55 6.55
CA ILE A 129 -6.22 -20.67 7.31
C ILE A 129 -7.25 -21.23 8.30
N LEU A 130 -7.97 -20.36 9.00
CA LEU A 130 -8.91 -20.78 10.05
C LEU A 130 -10.22 -21.36 9.50
N SER A 131 -10.59 -21.04 8.26
CA SER A 131 -11.79 -21.57 7.59
C SER A 131 -11.62 -23.00 7.08
N GLN A 132 -10.39 -23.52 7.02
CA GLN A 132 -10.12 -24.85 6.48
C GLN A 132 -10.73 -25.96 7.37
N PRO A 133 -11.36 -26.97 6.76
CA PRO A 133 -12.19 -27.95 7.48
C PRO A 133 -11.39 -28.91 8.36
N ASN A 134 -10.11 -29.13 8.09
CA ASN A 134 -9.28 -30.10 8.81
C ASN A 134 -7.80 -29.70 8.84
N VAL A 135 -7.01 -30.45 9.63
CA VAL A 135 -5.58 -30.17 9.83
C VAL A 135 -4.79 -30.20 8.52
N ASN A 136 -5.06 -31.16 7.63
CA ASN A 136 -4.30 -31.32 6.39
C ASN A 136 -4.58 -30.18 5.41
N ALA A 137 -5.85 -29.76 5.29
CA ALA A 137 -6.24 -28.60 4.50
C ALA A 137 -5.59 -27.30 5.04
N ARG A 138 -5.50 -27.14 6.38
CA ARG A 138 -4.74 -26.03 6.98
C ARG A 138 -3.26 -26.03 6.64
N VAL A 139 -2.63 -27.22 6.67
CA VAL A 139 -1.22 -27.35 6.27
C VAL A 139 -1.02 -26.89 4.83
N GLN A 140 -1.85 -27.39 3.91
CA GLN A 140 -1.81 -27.00 2.49
C GLN A 140 -2.01 -25.49 2.30
N CYS A 141 -2.98 -24.90 3.01
CA CYS A 141 -3.22 -23.46 2.98
C CYS A 141 -2.00 -22.66 3.46
N ILE A 142 -1.38 -23.04 4.57
CA ILE A 142 -0.17 -22.37 5.09
C ILE A 142 1.01 -22.54 4.13
N GLU A 143 1.22 -23.73 3.58
CA GLU A 143 2.32 -23.99 2.63
C GLU A 143 2.12 -23.24 1.31
N LYS A 144 0.87 -23.08 0.86
CA LYS A 144 0.53 -22.23 -0.28
C LYS A 144 0.86 -20.76 0.00
N TRP A 145 0.44 -20.21 1.14
CA TRP A 145 0.79 -18.85 1.54
C TRP A 145 2.30 -18.65 1.75
N CYS A 146 3.01 -19.67 2.24
CA CYS A 146 4.47 -19.66 2.33
C CYS A 146 5.11 -19.51 0.94
N THR A 147 4.58 -20.23 -0.05
CA THR A 147 5.04 -20.12 -1.45
C THR A 147 4.75 -18.73 -2.02
N VAL A 148 3.55 -18.20 -1.80
CA VAL A 148 3.19 -16.82 -2.20
C VAL A 148 4.17 -15.81 -1.59
N ALA A 149 4.48 -15.93 -0.30
CA ALA A 149 5.43 -15.04 0.37
C ALA A 149 6.84 -15.12 -0.22
N ASP A 150 7.33 -16.32 -0.57
CA ASP A 150 8.65 -16.45 -1.20
C ASP A 150 8.67 -15.85 -2.62
N ILE A 151 7.57 -15.93 -3.37
CA ILE A 151 7.41 -15.23 -4.66
C ILE A 151 7.37 -13.71 -4.43
N CYS A 152 6.63 -13.21 -3.44
CA CYS A 152 6.65 -11.78 -3.09
C CYS A 152 8.08 -11.29 -2.80
N ARG A 153 8.88 -12.08 -2.06
CA ARG A 153 10.31 -11.78 -1.84
C ARG A 153 11.09 -11.72 -3.15
N TYR A 154 10.87 -12.66 -4.07
CA TYR A 154 11.51 -12.65 -5.39
C TYR A 154 11.12 -11.40 -6.21
N LEU A 155 9.86 -10.99 -6.16
CA LEU A 155 9.34 -9.76 -6.76
C LEU A 155 9.75 -8.48 -6.02
N ARG A 156 10.55 -8.59 -4.94
CA ARG A 156 10.95 -7.49 -4.05
C ARG A 156 9.77 -6.76 -3.38
N ASN A 157 8.61 -7.41 -3.28
CA ASN A 157 7.49 -6.94 -2.48
C ASN A 157 7.65 -7.38 -1.01
N PHE A 158 8.47 -6.67 -0.25
CA PHE A 158 8.68 -6.96 1.18
C PHE A 158 7.44 -6.67 2.03
N ASN A 159 6.58 -5.74 1.61
CA ASN A 159 5.32 -5.48 2.30
C ASN A 159 4.41 -6.72 2.27
N GLY A 160 4.26 -7.36 1.11
CA GLY A 160 3.51 -8.61 0.96
C GLY A 160 4.09 -9.76 1.80
N VAL A 161 5.42 -9.87 1.90
CA VAL A 161 6.08 -10.84 2.80
C VAL A 161 5.67 -10.58 4.25
N LEU A 162 5.76 -9.32 4.70
CA LEU A 162 5.43 -8.93 6.08
C LEU A 162 3.95 -9.15 6.39
N GLN A 163 3.04 -8.87 5.46
CA GLN A 163 1.60 -9.13 5.62
C GLN A 163 1.33 -10.61 5.93
N ILE A 164 1.96 -11.52 5.18
CA ILE A 164 1.79 -12.97 5.35
C ILE A 164 2.50 -13.45 6.62
N MET A 165 3.72 -13.01 6.90
CA MET A 165 4.43 -13.38 8.13
C MET A 165 3.68 -12.89 9.39
N ALA A 166 3.12 -11.68 9.35
CA ALA A 166 2.30 -11.12 10.42
C ALA A 166 1.00 -11.91 10.67
N ALA A 167 0.50 -12.62 9.64
CA ALA A 167 -0.62 -13.56 9.79
C ALA A 167 -0.17 -14.86 10.46
N PHE A 168 0.99 -15.41 10.09
CA PHE A 168 1.53 -16.65 10.67
C PHE A 168 1.86 -16.52 12.16
N VAL A 169 2.39 -15.36 12.59
CA VAL A 169 2.70 -15.08 14.00
C VAL A 169 1.50 -14.54 14.78
N ASN A 170 0.33 -14.33 14.14
CA ASN A 170 -0.89 -13.98 14.85
C ASN A 170 -1.25 -15.11 15.84
N SER A 171 -1.65 -14.75 17.06
CA SER A 171 -1.93 -15.72 18.13
C SER A 171 -2.95 -16.79 17.73
N SER A 172 -3.96 -16.46 16.93
CA SER A 172 -4.99 -17.38 16.45
C SER A 172 -4.42 -18.47 15.51
N VAL A 173 -3.39 -18.15 14.74
CA VAL A 173 -2.71 -19.08 13.83
C VAL A 173 -1.55 -19.77 14.53
N TYR A 174 -0.71 -19.03 15.24
CA TYR A 174 0.49 -19.52 15.94
C TYR A 174 0.18 -20.63 16.96
N ARG A 175 -1.00 -20.59 17.58
CA ARG A 175 -1.43 -21.60 18.57
C ARG A 175 -1.80 -22.97 17.97
N LEU A 176 -1.91 -23.10 16.65
CA LEU A 176 -2.34 -24.34 15.97
C LEU A 176 -1.23 -25.41 15.93
N LYS A 177 -0.77 -25.89 17.09
CA LYS A 177 0.41 -26.77 17.22
C LYS A 177 0.35 -28.00 16.31
N LEU A 178 -0.76 -28.74 16.30
CA LEU A 178 -0.94 -29.91 15.43
C LEU A 178 -0.81 -29.61 13.94
N THR A 179 -1.17 -28.40 13.50
CA THR A 179 -1.00 -27.97 12.11
C THR A 179 0.48 -27.63 11.85
N TRP A 180 1.09 -26.81 12.71
CA TRP A 180 2.51 -26.45 12.60
C TRP A 180 3.44 -27.65 12.63
N ASP A 181 3.14 -28.68 13.42
CA ASP A 181 3.94 -29.90 13.51
C ASP A 181 3.98 -30.66 12.17
N ARG A 182 2.89 -30.59 11.38
CA ARG A 182 2.76 -31.29 10.10
C ARG A 182 3.29 -30.53 8.88
N ILE A 183 3.64 -29.26 9.02
CA ILE A 183 4.27 -28.50 7.93
C ILE A 183 5.64 -29.10 7.63
N SER A 184 5.96 -29.23 6.34
CA SER A 184 7.23 -29.80 5.89
C SER A 184 8.45 -29.05 6.43
N LYS A 185 9.56 -29.76 6.64
CA LYS A 185 10.82 -29.15 7.11
C LYS A 185 11.31 -28.05 6.18
N GLN A 186 11.16 -28.24 4.87
CA GLN A 186 11.51 -27.25 3.85
C GLN A 186 10.70 -25.97 4.00
N ASN A 187 9.36 -26.05 4.10
CA ASN A 187 8.53 -24.86 4.28
C ASN A 187 8.80 -24.17 5.62
N LYS A 188 9.07 -24.91 6.70
CA LYS A 188 9.51 -24.31 7.98
C LYS A 188 10.79 -23.48 7.83
N GLN A 189 11.77 -23.98 7.07
CA GLN A 189 13.00 -23.24 6.78
C GLN A 189 12.74 -21.97 5.98
N VAL A 190 11.86 -22.04 4.97
CA VAL A 190 11.45 -20.86 4.19
C VAL A 190 10.76 -19.83 5.09
N ILE A 191 9.78 -20.24 5.90
CA ILE A 191 9.09 -19.34 6.85
C ILE A 191 10.09 -18.68 7.80
N ASN A 192 11.00 -19.45 8.40
CA ASN A 192 12.02 -18.90 9.29
C ASN A 192 12.94 -17.90 8.57
N LYS A 193 13.31 -18.16 7.32
CA LYS A 193 14.09 -17.23 6.50
C LYS A 193 13.31 -15.94 6.24
N LEU A 194 12.03 -16.05 5.86
CA LEU A 194 11.17 -14.91 5.57
C LEU A 194 10.87 -14.05 6.81
N GLN A 195 10.83 -14.63 8.00
CA GLN A 195 10.66 -13.92 9.27
C GLN A 195 11.90 -13.13 9.71
N ASN A 196 13.08 -13.46 9.17
CA ASN A 196 14.36 -12.83 9.51
C ASN A 196 14.92 -11.96 8.36
N LEU A 197 14.07 -11.62 7.37
CA LEU A 197 14.40 -10.61 6.36
C LEU A 197 14.41 -9.21 6.99
#